data_AF-A0AAE3RBM8-F1
#
_entry.id   AF-A0AAE3RBM8-F1
#
_cell.length_a   1.000
_cell.length_b   1.000
_cell.length_c   1.000
_cell.angle_alpha   90.00
_cell.angle_beta   90.00
_cell.angle_gamma   90.00
#
_symmetry.space_group_name_H-M   'P 1'
#
loop_
_entity.id
_entity.type
_entity.pdbx_description
1 polymer ?
#
loop_
_entity_poly.entity_id
_entity_poly.type
_entity_poly.pdbx_seq_one_letter_code
_entity_poly.pdbx_strand_id
1 'polypeptide(L)'
;MDTLIIRSSSPNIWEQVQTAPRGSLYLQCEDASHDLLSAIVTCLTDFGASVQKLELSLYFPQDPVYHDMVNFDFVTSCPNLEELSLRYCEVGVSLLQHPKLKLELDNCWWRTDDLVGIGVSSISVLEEMTIYDTNWCNRDEISIAKLTIGAKSSLKTLNYSLDEDSVENYPDDIEINGCPLLENIRIDIDATWRVTLKGNLPKLVKHSFGSGRFGNHELDFSQIGDGSASDLIRIRNGEGPLKGMFYVFLGENGRFQLDKAKHIVQVYGGSWKDTINEQVTHAVLLGEASDEWDSEDLVNENLLKLRDLLDEGNDIELIMDNEAVEHFEDWY
;
A
#
# COMPACT_ATOMS: atom_id res chain seq x y z
N MET A 1 -9.62 -17.67 22.83
CA MET A 1 -10.39 -17.24 21.66
C MET A 1 -10.55 -18.48 20.81
N ASP A 2 -11.78 -18.87 20.52
CA ASP A 2 -12.09 -20.11 19.82
C ASP A 2 -12.16 -19.83 18.33
N THR A 3 -11.47 -20.64 17.52
CA THR A 3 -11.48 -20.51 16.05
C THR A 3 -12.56 -21.42 15.46
N LEU A 4 -13.46 -20.84 14.67
CA LEU A 4 -14.48 -21.57 13.92
C LEU A 4 -14.23 -21.40 12.42
N ILE A 5 -13.99 -22.53 11.75
CA ILE A 5 -13.72 -22.56 10.30
C ILE A 5 -15.04 -22.79 9.56
N ILE A 6 -15.54 -21.75 8.88
CA ILE A 6 -16.77 -21.74 8.11
C ILE A 6 -16.54 -22.41 6.75
N ARG A 7 -17.31 -23.46 6.50
CA ARG A 7 -17.38 -24.19 5.23
C ARG A 7 -18.83 -24.59 4.96
N SER A 8 -19.19 -24.72 3.71
CA SER A 8 -20.49 -25.18 3.19
C SER A 8 -20.87 -26.56 3.72
N SER A 9 -19.87 -27.38 4.06
CA SER A 9 -20.05 -28.69 4.69
C SER A 9 -20.28 -28.64 6.22
N SER A 10 -20.29 -27.47 6.85
CA SER A 10 -20.29 -27.30 8.31
C SER A 10 -21.61 -26.70 8.82
N PRO A 11 -22.73 -27.47 8.84
CA PRO A 11 -24.07 -26.94 9.10
C PRO A 11 -24.28 -26.37 10.52
N ASN A 12 -23.44 -26.74 11.49
CA ASN A 12 -23.64 -26.42 12.91
C ASN A 12 -22.80 -25.21 13.40
N ILE A 13 -22.14 -24.48 12.51
CA ILE A 13 -21.30 -23.34 12.91
C ILE A 13 -22.14 -22.20 13.46
N TRP A 14 -23.33 -21.98 12.89
CA TRP A 14 -24.20 -20.88 13.31
C TRP A 14 -24.71 -21.02 14.75
N GLU A 15 -24.98 -22.24 15.19
CA GLU A 15 -25.36 -22.51 16.59
C GLU A 15 -24.21 -22.20 17.57
N GLN A 16 -22.97 -22.43 17.15
CA GLN A 16 -21.78 -22.11 17.95
C GLN A 16 -21.57 -20.59 18.01
N VAL A 17 -21.77 -19.87 16.91
CA VAL A 17 -21.69 -18.39 16.91
C VAL A 17 -22.75 -17.77 17.83
N GLN A 18 -23.98 -18.29 17.76
CA GLN A 18 -25.12 -17.80 18.55
C GLN A 18 -24.89 -17.94 20.07
N THR A 19 -24.21 -18.99 20.50
CA THR A 19 -24.03 -19.31 21.93
C THR A 19 -22.70 -18.83 22.51
N ALA A 20 -21.78 -18.39 21.65
CA ALA A 20 -20.47 -17.93 22.08
C ALA A 20 -20.53 -16.62 22.89
N PRO A 21 -19.63 -16.45 23.88
CA PRO A 21 -19.45 -15.16 24.55
C PRO A 21 -19.05 -14.04 23.57
N ARG A 22 -19.36 -12.79 23.95
CA ARG A 22 -18.97 -11.60 23.18
C ARG A 22 -17.46 -11.50 22.99
N GLY A 23 -17.03 -11.18 21.77
CA GLY A 23 -15.61 -11.02 21.41
C GLY A 23 -14.75 -12.24 21.74
N SER A 24 -15.30 -13.46 21.64
CA SER A 24 -14.56 -14.69 21.97
C SER A 24 -14.19 -15.53 20.75
N LEU A 25 -14.73 -15.19 19.58
CA LEU A 25 -14.59 -15.98 18.36
C LEU A 25 -13.63 -15.35 17.37
N TYR A 26 -12.87 -16.23 16.72
CA TYR A 26 -12.26 -15.99 15.42
C TYR A 26 -13.03 -16.80 14.38
N LEU A 27 -13.68 -16.11 13.45
CA LEU A 27 -14.36 -16.74 12.33
C LEU A 27 -13.45 -16.69 11.10
N GLN A 28 -13.15 -17.86 10.55
CA GLN A 28 -12.36 -17.99 9.33
C GLN A 28 -13.22 -18.66 8.26
N CYS A 29 -13.49 -17.99 7.15
CA CYS A 29 -14.22 -18.55 6.03
C CYS A 29 -13.27 -18.82 4.87
N GLU A 30 -13.16 -20.08 4.49
CA GLU A 30 -12.37 -20.57 3.37
C GLU A 30 -13.31 -21.44 2.51
N ASP A 31 -14.05 -20.82 1.60
CA ASP A 31 -15.00 -21.54 0.76
C ASP A 31 -15.02 -21.01 -0.67
N ALA A 32 -15.42 -21.84 -1.62
CA ALA A 32 -15.61 -21.50 -3.02
C ALA A 32 -17.09 -21.18 -3.36
N SER A 33 -18.01 -21.30 -2.39
CA SER A 33 -19.47 -21.20 -2.61
C SER A 33 -20.07 -19.83 -2.26
N HIS A 34 -20.78 -19.21 -3.21
CA HIS A 34 -21.53 -17.95 -3.01
C HIS A 34 -22.69 -18.05 -2.01
N ASP A 35 -23.34 -19.22 -1.91
CA ASP A 35 -24.54 -19.39 -1.07
C ASP A 35 -24.24 -19.17 0.43
N LEU A 36 -22.98 -19.40 0.83
CA LEU A 36 -22.51 -19.23 2.19
C LEU A 36 -22.43 -17.74 2.59
N LEU A 37 -22.25 -16.81 1.65
CA LEU A 37 -22.08 -15.38 1.97
C LEU A 37 -23.33 -14.78 2.60
N SER A 38 -24.51 -15.01 2.00
CA SER A 38 -25.77 -14.48 2.55
C SER A 38 -26.01 -14.99 3.98
N ALA A 39 -25.62 -16.24 4.26
CA ALA A 39 -25.67 -16.82 5.59
C ALA A 39 -24.67 -16.17 6.55
N ILE A 40 -23.43 -15.89 6.09
CA ILE A 40 -22.41 -15.17 6.87
C ILE A 40 -22.91 -13.76 7.22
N VAL A 41 -23.36 -12.99 6.24
CA VAL A 41 -23.84 -11.60 6.47
C VAL A 41 -25.01 -11.58 7.44
N THR A 42 -25.96 -12.52 7.29
CA THR A 42 -27.08 -12.66 8.23
C THR A 42 -26.57 -13.02 9.63
N CYS A 43 -25.67 -14.00 9.74
CA CYS A 43 -25.09 -14.42 11.01
C CYS A 43 -24.31 -13.29 11.70
N LEU A 44 -23.50 -12.53 10.96
CA LEU A 44 -22.75 -11.39 11.49
C LEU A 44 -23.69 -10.25 11.92
N THR A 45 -24.81 -10.05 11.21
CA THR A 45 -25.83 -9.07 11.62
C THR A 45 -26.47 -9.44 12.95
N ASP A 46 -26.82 -10.71 13.13
CA ASP A 46 -27.54 -11.17 14.33
C ASP A 46 -26.62 -11.45 15.53
N PHE A 47 -25.40 -11.93 15.26
CA PHE A 47 -24.50 -12.49 16.27
C PHE A 47 -23.05 -12.01 16.16
N GLY A 48 -22.76 -11.00 15.32
CA GLY A 48 -21.40 -10.48 15.10
C GLY A 48 -20.74 -9.91 16.36
N ALA A 49 -21.51 -9.57 17.41
CA ALA A 49 -20.95 -9.18 18.70
C ALA A 49 -20.09 -10.27 19.38
N SER A 50 -20.23 -11.54 18.99
CA SER A 50 -19.39 -12.65 19.46
C SER A 50 -18.02 -12.71 18.76
N VAL A 51 -17.87 -12.02 17.65
CA VAL A 51 -16.69 -12.06 16.77
C VAL A 51 -15.68 -11.00 17.20
N GLN A 52 -14.46 -11.45 17.48
CA GLN A 52 -13.28 -10.61 17.72
C GLN A 52 -12.38 -10.56 16.49
N LYS A 53 -12.30 -11.65 15.73
CA LYS A 53 -11.53 -11.71 14.48
C LYS A 53 -12.36 -12.31 13.36
N LEU A 54 -12.27 -11.74 12.18
CA LEU A 54 -12.96 -12.22 10.99
C LEU A 54 -11.98 -12.29 9.81
N GLU A 55 -11.89 -13.45 9.19
CA GLU A 55 -11.18 -13.66 7.95
C GLU A 55 -12.15 -14.25 6.93
N LEU A 56 -12.36 -13.55 5.81
CA LEU A 56 -13.18 -14.04 4.71
C LEU A 56 -12.31 -14.12 3.47
N SER A 57 -11.92 -15.33 3.10
CA SER A 57 -11.18 -15.62 1.87
C SER A 57 -11.98 -16.61 1.02
N LEU A 58 -12.71 -16.07 0.05
CA LEU A 58 -13.55 -16.86 -0.83
C LEU A 58 -12.84 -17.03 -2.17
N TYR A 59 -12.30 -18.23 -2.43
CA TYR A 59 -11.48 -18.51 -3.60
C TYR A 59 -12.37 -18.93 -4.78
N PHE A 60 -12.39 -18.16 -5.86
CA PHE A 60 -13.10 -18.53 -7.09
C PHE A 60 -12.09 -18.94 -8.17
N PRO A 61 -12.21 -20.14 -8.77
CA PRO A 61 -11.17 -20.59 -9.69
C PRO A 61 -11.22 -19.99 -11.10
N GLN A 62 -12.23 -19.20 -11.53
CA GLN A 62 -12.35 -18.84 -12.96
C GLN A 62 -12.90 -17.45 -13.36
N ASP A 63 -13.48 -16.64 -12.47
CA ASP A 63 -13.93 -15.26 -12.75
C ASP A 63 -14.03 -14.48 -11.43
N PRO A 64 -13.55 -13.22 -11.31
CA PRO A 64 -13.63 -12.48 -10.05
C PRO A 64 -15.07 -12.03 -9.82
N VAL A 65 -15.84 -12.84 -9.08
CA VAL A 65 -17.11 -12.42 -8.51
C VAL A 65 -16.83 -11.86 -7.13
N TYR A 66 -16.85 -10.54 -7.00
CA TYR A 66 -16.66 -9.87 -5.72
C TYR A 66 -17.91 -10.02 -4.83
N HIS A 67 -17.67 -10.17 -3.53
CA HIS A 67 -18.74 -10.28 -2.54
C HIS A 67 -19.20 -8.91 -2.07
N ASP A 68 -20.44 -8.53 -2.39
CA ASP A 68 -21.01 -7.24 -1.98
C ASP A 68 -21.23 -7.16 -0.46
N MET A 69 -20.35 -6.44 0.22
CA MET A 69 -20.46 -6.01 1.61
C MET A 69 -20.47 -4.48 1.72
N VAL A 70 -20.76 -3.76 0.63
CA VAL A 70 -20.64 -2.30 0.56
C VAL A 70 -21.56 -1.63 1.58
N ASN A 71 -22.74 -2.20 1.82
CA ASN A 71 -23.74 -1.69 2.76
C ASN A 71 -23.68 -2.36 4.15
N PHE A 72 -22.70 -3.23 4.40
CA PHE A 72 -22.60 -3.90 5.69
C PHE A 72 -22.02 -2.95 6.75
N ASP A 73 -22.76 -2.75 7.85
CA ASP A 73 -22.32 -1.92 8.97
C ASP A 73 -21.54 -2.75 9.98
N PHE A 74 -20.21 -2.80 9.81
CA PHE A 74 -19.32 -3.50 10.75
C PHE A 74 -19.37 -2.90 12.16
N VAL A 75 -19.61 -1.60 12.30
CA VAL A 75 -19.62 -0.91 13.61
C VAL A 75 -20.79 -1.41 14.46
N THR A 76 -21.97 -1.51 13.86
CA THR A 76 -23.17 -1.96 14.57
C THR A 76 -23.21 -3.48 14.72
N SER A 77 -22.90 -4.22 13.65
CA SER A 77 -23.05 -5.68 13.62
C SER A 77 -21.93 -6.41 14.37
N CYS A 78 -20.69 -5.90 14.28
CA CYS A 78 -19.50 -6.55 14.82
C CYS A 78 -18.74 -5.66 15.82
N PRO A 79 -19.36 -5.10 16.87
CA PRO A 79 -18.78 -4.02 17.69
C PRO A 79 -17.51 -4.40 18.48
N ASN A 80 -17.19 -5.69 18.58
CA ASN A 80 -16.01 -6.21 19.27
C ASN A 80 -14.91 -6.67 18.30
N LEU A 81 -15.05 -6.39 16.99
CA LEU A 81 -14.10 -6.78 15.97
C LEU A 81 -12.78 -6.00 16.13
N GLU A 82 -11.69 -6.72 16.30
CA GLU A 82 -10.34 -6.15 16.46
C GLU A 82 -9.48 -6.43 15.24
N GLU A 83 -9.71 -7.52 14.51
CA GLU A 83 -8.98 -7.86 13.30
C GLU A 83 -9.95 -8.30 12.20
N LEU A 84 -9.78 -7.74 11.01
CA LEU A 84 -10.55 -8.08 9.83
C LEU A 84 -9.61 -8.24 8.64
N SER A 85 -9.61 -9.44 8.05
CA SER A 85 -8.99 -9.73 6.76
C SER A 85 -10.07 -10.13 5.76
N LEU A 86 -10.15 -9.41 4.64
CA LEU A 86 -11.11 -9.68 3.57
C LEU A 86 -10.36 -9.89 2.27
N ARG A 87 -10.74 -10.94 1.54
CA ARG A 87 -10.26 -11.20 0.19
C ARG A 87 -11.41 -11.31 -0.79
N TYR A 88 -11.28 -10.72 -1.98
CA TYR A 88 -12.31 -10.76 -3.05
C TYR A 88 -13.68 -10.18 -2.60
N CYS A 89 -13.68 -9.14 -1.76
CA CYS A 89 -14.90 -8.47 -1.28
C CYS A 89 -15.05 -7.05 -1.83
N GLU A 90 -16.27 -6.59 -2.06
CA GLU A 90 -16.59 -5.18 -2.19
C GLU A 90 -17.00 -4.60 -0.82
N VAL A 91 -16.35 -3.53 -0.37
CA VAL A 91 -16.52 -2.98 0.99
C VAL A 91 -16.83 -1.49 0.97
N GLY A 92 -17.56 -1.04 1.98
CA GLY A 92 -17.94 0.37 2.16
C GLY A 92 -17.09 1.12 3.18
N VAL A 93 -17.49 2.35 3.49
CA VAL A 93 -16.80 3.26 4.43
C VAL A 93 -16.94 2.87 5.91
N SER A 94 -17.85 1.95 6.25
CA SER A 94 -18.14 1.56 7.65
C SER A 94 -16.90 1.04 8.39
N LEU A 95 -15.99 0.38 7.65
CA LEU A 95 -14.71 -0.12 8.16
C LEU A 95 -13.82 0.97 8.78
N LEU A 96 -13.81 2.17 8.21
CA LEU A 96 -12.99 3.30 8.69
C LEU A 96 -13.48 3.85 10.03
N GLN A 97 -14.73 3.55 10.39
CA GLN A 97 -15.41 4.04 11.58
C GLN A 97 -15.37 3.02 12.72
N HIS A 98 -14.84 1.82 12.49
CA HIS A 98 -14.82 0.76 13.49
C HIS A 98 -13.87 1.10 14.66
N PRO A 99 -14.30 0.97 15.93
CA PRO A 99 -13.61 1.56 17.08
C PRO A 99 -12.24 0.96 17.46
N LYS A 100 -11.86 -0.20 16.91
CA LYS A 100 -10.66 -0.95 17.34
C LYS A 100 -10.00 -1.77 16.22
N LEU A 101 -10.31 -1.48 14.97
CA LEU A 101 -10.01 -2.40 13.88
C LEU A 101 -8.54 -2.32 13.45
N LYS A 102 -7.95 -3.50 13.24
CA LYS A 102 -6.83 -3.73 12.33
C LYS A 102 -7.40 -4.28 11.04
N LEU A 103 -7.09 -3.66 9.92
CA LEU A 103 -7.72 -3.94 8.65
C LEU A 103 -6.69 -4.47 7.65
N GLU A 104 -7.03 -5.59 7.03
CA GLU A 104 -6.34 -6.16 5.88
C GLU A 104 -7.35 -6.37 4.75
N LEU A 105 -7.05 -5.82 3.58
CA LEU A 105 -7.83 -6.01 2.36
C LEU A 105 -6.89 -6.58 1.28
N ASP A 106 -7.31 -7.65 0.62
CA ASP A 106 -6.56 -8.30 -0.44
C ASP A 106 -7.48 -8.54 -1.65
N ASN A 107 -7.11 -8.09 -2.85
CA ASN A 107 -7.94 -8.29 -4.04
C ASN A 107 -9.40 -7.80 -3.85
N CYS A 108 -9.59 -6.67 -3.17
CA CYS A 108 -10.89 -6.12 -2.81
C CYS A 108 -11.33 -4.95 -3.71
N TRP A 109 -12.59 -4.52 -3.57
CA TRP A 109 -13.07 -3.25 -4.09
C TRP A 109 -13.56 -2.38 -2.95
N TRP A 110 -12.88 -1.28 -2.68
CA TRP A 110 -13.36 -0.28 -1.76
C TRP A 110 -14.24 0.73 -2.49
N ARG A 111 -15.55 0.72 -2.19
CA ARG A 111 -16.53 1.65 -2.74
C ARG A 111 -16.90 2.74 -1.75
N THR A 112 -16.70 4.01 -2.12
CA THR A 112 -17.06 5.16 -1.27
C THR A 112 -17.99 6.15 -1.98
N ASP A 113 -18.82 6.87 -1.23
CA ASP A 113 -19.72 7.86 -1.82
C ASP A 113 -19.00 9.19 -2.18
N ASP A 114 -17.83 9.45 -1.57
CA ASP A 114 -17.00 10.66 -1.71
C ASP A 114 -15.49 10.34 -1.56
N LEU A 115 -14.62 11.36 -1.64
CA LEU A 115 -13.20 11.32 -1.29
C LEU A 115 -12.92 10.53 0.00
N VAL A 116 -12.01 9.56 -0.07
CA VAL A 116 -11.62 8.74 1.08
C VAL A 116 -10.76 9.58 2.03
N GLY A 117 -11.31 9.83 3.23
CA GLY A 117 -10.62 10.53 4.31
C GLY A 117 -10.53 9.68 5.57
N ILE A 118 -9.33 9.34 6.01
CA ILE A 118 -9.08 8.65 7.28
C ILE A 118 -8.62 9.68 8.31
N GLY A 119 -9.40 9.91 9.37
CA GLY A 119 -8.98 10.86 10.42
C GLY A 119 -8.95 12.33 9.98
N VAL A 120 -9.68 12.70 8.91
CA VAL A 120 -9.72 14.06 8.37
C VAL A 120 -10.83 14.87 9.06
N SER A 121 -12.09 14.52 8.80
CA SER A 121 -13.27 15.20 9.36
C SER A 121 -13.65 14.62 10.73
N SER A 122 -13.56 13.30 10.88
CA SER A 122 -13.87 12.53 12.10
C SER A 122 -12.63 11.88 12.70
N ILE A 123 -12.72 11.42 13.95
CA ILE A 123 -11.68 10.60 14.58
C ILE A 123 -11.70 9.23 13.92
N SER A 124 -10.53 8.76 13.48
CA SER A 124 -10.34 7.35 13.11
C SER A 124 -9.44 6.70 14.15
N VAL A 125 -9.88 5.54 14.63
CA VAL A 125 -9.16 4.73 15.62
C VAL A 125 -8.55 3.48 15.00
N LEU A 126 -8.57 3.40 13.66
CA LEU A 126 -7.85 2.40 12.89
C LEU A 126 -6.35 2.54 13.18
N GLU A 127 -5.72 1.48 13.70
CA GLU A 127 -4.29 1.52 14.06
C GLU A 127 -3.39 0.96 12.96
N GLU A 128 -3.85 -0.07 12.25
CA GLU A 128 -3.10 -0.76 11.21
C GLU A 128 -4.01 -0.95 9.99
N MET A 129 -3.50 -0.55 8.83
CA MET A 129 -4.17 -0.73 7.55
C MET A 129 -3.19 -1.33 6.56
N THR A 130 -3.53 -2.50 6.06
CA THR A 130 -2.79 -3.23 5.04
C THR A 130 -3.72 -3.46 3.85
N ILE A 131 -3.27 -3.06 2.67
CA ILE A 131 -4.05 -3.11 1.44
C ILE A 131 -3.18 -3.73 0.35
N TYR A 132 -3.64 -4.84 -0.19
CA TYR A 132 -3.04 -5.57 -1.30
C TYR A 132 -4.05 -5.62 -2.45
N ASP A 133 -3.62 -5.27 -3.64
CA ASP A 133 -4.38 -5.44 -4.90
C ASP A 133 -5.85 -4.99 -4.83
N THR A 134 -6.11 -3.94 -4.05
CA THR A 134 -7.46 -3.48 -3.77
C THR A 134 -7.75 -2.24 -4.60
N ASN A 135 -8.83 -2.33 -5.37
CA ASN A 135 -9.34 -1.24 -6.19
C ASN A 135 -10.10 -0.22 -5.33
N TRP A 136 -9.95 1.05 -5.67
CA TRP A 136 -10.58 2.19 -5.04
C TRP A 136 -11.51 2.88 -6.03
N CYS A 137 -12.82 2.82 -5.83
CA CYS A 137 -13.78 3.48 -6.70
C CYS A 137 -14.86 4.23 -5.93
N ASN A 138 -15.44 5.24 -6.56
CA ASN A 138 -16.66 5.83 -6.05
C ASN A 138 -17.82 4.86 -6.33
N ARG A 139 -18.87 4.92 -5.53
CA ARG A 139 -20.08 4.11 -5.76
C ARG A 139 -20.68 4.38 -7.16
N ASP A 140 -20.57 5.63 -7.62
CA ASP A 140 -21.13 6.10 -8.88
C ASP A 140 -20.08 6.43 -9.96
N GLU A 141 -18.78 6.39 -9.65
CA GLU A 141 -17.70 6.69 -10.60
C GLU A 141 -16.53 5.72 -10.46
N ILE A 142 -15.87 5.43 -11.58
CA ILE A 142 -14.85 4.39 -11.63
C ILE A 142 -13.53 4.85 -10.97
N SER A 143 -13.19 6.15 -10.94
CA SER A 143 -11.90 6.61 -10.39
C SER A 143 -12.01 7.44 -9.10
N ILE A 144 -11.11 7.19 -8.15
CA ILE A 144 -10.85 8.07 -7.01
C ILE A 144 -9.54 8.82 -7.28
N ALA A 145 -9.59 10.16 -7.19
CA ALA A 145 -8.41 11.00 -7.45
C ALA A 145 -7.55 11.27 -6.20
N LYS A 146 -8.01 10.92 -4.98
CA LYS A 146 -7.26 11.26 -3.76
C LYS A 146 -7.62 10.42 -2.54
N LEU A 147 -6.61 9.90 -1.85
CA LEU A 147 -6.68 9.37 -0.50
C LEU A 147 -6.07 10.38 0.47
N THR A 148 -6.76 10.75 1.55
CA THR A 148 -6.22 11.65 2.57
C THR A 148 -6.25 11.02 3.97
N ILE A 149 -5.11 11.01 4.66
CA ILE A 149 -4.98 10.60 6.06
C ILE A 149 -4.65 11.84 6.89
N GLY A 150 -5.53 12.17 7.84
CA GLY A 150 -5.48 13.42 8.60
C GLY A 150 -5.06 13.26 10.06
N ALA A 151 -4.90 14.41 10.72
CA ALA A 151 -4.39 14.51 12.09
C ALA A 151 -5.26 13.86 13.18
N LYS A 152 -6.52 13.49 12.89
CA LYS A 152 -7.38 12.74 13.81
C LYS A 152 -7.30 11.22 13.59
N SER A 153 -6.36 10.76 12.77
CA SER A 153 -6.08 9.35 12.55
C SER A 153 -5.23 8.79 13.69
N SER A 154 -5.59 7.60 14.15
CA SER A 154 -4.79 6.81 15.10
C SER A 154 -3.85 5.81 14.42
N LEU A 155 -3.77 5.88 13.08
CA LEU A 155 -3.00 4.96 12.27
C LEU A 155 -1.52 5.03 12.66
N LYS A 156 -0.94 3.85 12.94
CA LYS A 156 0.47 3.61 13.24
C LYS A 156 1.19 3.00 12.04
N THR A 157 0.51 2.14 11.29
CA THR A 157 1.07 1.48 10.11
C THR A 157 0.12 1.58 8.94
N LEU A 158 0.66 2.03 7.80
CA LEU A 158 0.01 1.95 6.49
C LEU A 158 0.88 1.10 5.57
N ASN A 159 0.33 0.00 5.07
CA ASN A 159 0.91 -0.76 3.97
C ASN A 159 -0.08 -0.76 2.81
N TYR A 160 0.36 -0.31 1.64
CA TYR A 160 -0.44 -0.36 0.44
C TYR A 160 0.42 -0.87 -0.71
N SER A 161 0.03 -1.96 -1.35
CA SER A 161 0.62 -2.36 -2.63
C SER A 161 -0.43 -2.74 -3.67
N LEU A 162 -0.04 -2.58 -4.92
CA LEU A 162 -0.85 -2.87 -6.10
C LEU A 162 0.07 -3.35 -7.22
N ASP A 163 -0.18 -4.56 -7.73
CA ASP A 163 0.54 -5.13 -8.87
C ASP A 163 0.01 -4.67 -10.24
N GLU A 164 0.70 -5.07 -11.31
CA GLU A 164 0.39 -4.69 -12.70
C GLU A 164 -0.87 -5.36 -13.26
N ASP A 165 -1.25 -6.52 -12.73
CA ASP A 165 -2.38 -7.33 -13.21
C ASP A 165 -3.70 -6.80 -12.65
N SER A 166 -3.63 -6.04 -11.56
CA SER A 166 -4.75 -5.41 -10.86
C SER A 166 -5.01 -3.98 -11.34
N VAL A 167 -5.10 -3.75 -12.65
CA VAL A 167 -5.60 -2.48 -13.22
C VAL A 167 -7.11 -2.43 -12.93
N GLU A 168 -7.72 -1.38 -12.37
CA GLU A 168 -7.86 -0.09 -13.05
C GLU A 168 -8.03 1.14 -12.14
N ASN A 169 -8.21 0.99 -10.81
CA ASN A 169 -8.61 2.14 -9.97
C ASN A 169 -7.86 2.25 -8.64
N TYR A 170 -7.02 3.28 -8.51
CA TYR A 170 -6.22 3.59 -7.32
C TYR A 170 -6.15 5.11 -7.13
N PRO A 171 -5.86 5.60 -5.91
CA PRO A 171 -5.62 7.03 -5.70
C PRO A 171 -4.30 7.46 -6.34
N ASP A 172 -4.37 8.39 -7.29
CA ASP A 172 -3.20 9.02 -7.92
C ASP A 172 -2.56 10.10 -7.01
N ASP A 173 -3.28 10.64 -6.03
CA ASP A 173 -2.75 11.50 -4.97
C ASP A 173 -3.01 10.91 -3.57
N ILE A 174 -1.95 10.61 -2.83
CA ILE A 174 -1.99 10.16 -1.44
C ILE A 174 -1.45 11.26 -0.54
N GLU A 175 -2.31 11.82 0.31
CA GLU A 175 -1.93 12.90 1.22
C GLU A 175 -1.92 12.42 2.67
N ILE A 176 -0.78 12.57 3.35
CA ILE A 176 -0.65 12.29 4.78
C ILE A 176 -0.36 13.61 5.51
N ASN A 177 -1.35 14.07 6.27
CA ASN A 177 -1.40 15.40 6.85
C ASN A 177 -1.46 15.34 8.39
N GLY A 178 -0.31 15.55 9.02
CA GLY A 178 -0.21 15.77 10.47
C GLY A 178 -0.63 14.58 11.31
N CYS A 179 -0.32 13.34 10.88
CA CYS A 179 -0.64 12.11 11.59
C CYS A 179 0.34 11.86 12.76
N PRO A 180 -0.04 12.11 14.03
CA PRO A 180 0.92 12.15 15.13
C PRO A 180 1.34 10.76 15.63
N LEU A 181 0.59 9.72 15.27
CA LEU A 181 0.81 8.35 15.71
C LEU A 181 1.43 7.46 14.63
N LEU A 182 1.55 7.95 13.40
CA LEU A 182 2.06 7.17 12.26
C LEU A 182 3.54 6.88 12.44
N GLU A 183 3.89 5.60 12.41
CA GLU A 183 5.23 5.07 12.67
C GLU A 183 5.84 4.44 11.41
N ASN A 184 5.02 3.75 10.61
CA ASN A 184 5.41 3.08 9.37
C ASN A 184 4.50 3.42 8.19
N ILE A 185 5.12 3.64 7.03
CA ILE A 185 4.42 3.72 5.74
C ILE A 185 5.17 2.85 4.73
N ARG A 186 4.43 2.00 4.01
CA ARG A 186 4.89 1.37 2.77
C ARG A 186 3.83 1.58 1.70
N ILE A 187 4.22 2.17 0.58
CA ILE A 187 3.37 2.32 -0.61
C ILE A 187 4.14 1.79 -1.81
N ASP A 188 3.61 0.79 -2.48
CA ASP A 188 4.26 0.07 -3.57
C ASP A 188 3.26 -0.21 -4.69
N ILE A 189 3.08 0.75 -5.59
CA ILE A 189 2.00 0.74 -6.59
C ILE A 189 2.62 0.75 -7.99
N ASP A 190 2.31 -0.25 -8.80
CA ASP A 190 2.80 -0.43 -10.18
C ASP A 190 2.09 0.49 -11.18
N ALA A 191 1.98 1.78 -10.82
CA ALA A 191 1.26 2.77 -11.60
C ALA A 191 1.80 4.19 -11.38
N THR A 192 1.12 5.22 -11.93
CA THR A 192 1.56 6.63 -11.75
C THR A 192 0.83 7.27 -10.58
N TRP A 193 1.55 7.69 -9.54
CA TRP A 193 0.96 8.27 -8.33
C TRP A 193 1.86 9.32 -7.66
N ARG A 194 1.32 10.02 -6.67
CA ARG A 194 2.04 10.99 -5.85
C ARG A 194 1.73 10.76 -4.38
N VAL A 195 2.73 10.95 -3.52
CA VAL A 195 2.49 11.13 -2.08
C VAL A 195 2.99 12.48 -1.59
N THR A 196 2.14 13.14 -0.79
CA THR A 196 2.46 14.37 -0.09
C THR A 196 2.48 14.12 1.41
N LEU A 197 3.64 14.29 2.04
CA LEU A 197 3.75 14.29 3.50
C LEU A 197 3.80 15.73 4.01
N LYS A 198 2.86 16.12 4.87
CA LYS A 198 2.79 17.48 5.41
C LYS A 198 2.39 17.55 6.88
N GLY A 199 2.74 18.65 7.52
CA GLY A 199 2.51 18.86 8.95
C GLY A 199 3.50 18.10 9.82
N ASN A 200 3.15 17.91 11.10
CA ASN A 200 4.01 17.23 12.07
C ASN A 200 3.77 15.71 12.06
N LEU A 201 4.81 14.94 11.77
CA LEU A 201 4.86 13.49 11.75
C LEU A 201 5.96 13.02 12.74
N PRO A 202 5.78 13.23 14.05
CA PRO A 202 6.83 13.07 15.06
C PRO A 202 7.34 11.63 15.23
N LYS A 203 6.55 10.65 14.80
CA LYS A 203 6.81 9.22 15.03
C LYS A 203 7.15 8.43 13.76
N LEU A 204 7.03 9.05 12.59
CA LEU A 204 7.22 8.35 11.31
C LEU A 204 8.72 8.11 11.14
N VAL A 205 9.14 6.86 11.32
CA VAL A 205 10.55 6.45 11.34
C VAL A 205 10.91 5.46 10.25
N LYS A 206 9.95 4.72 9.69
CA LYS A 206 10.17 3.94 8.48
C LYS A 206 9.16 4.31 7.42
N HIS A 207 9.66 4.54 6.21
CA HIS A 207 8.88 4.91 5.06
C HIS A 207 9.52 4.26 3.84
N SER A 208 8.71 3.60 3.02
CA SER A 208 9.13 2.95 1.78
C SER A 208 8.14 3.31 0.67
N PHE A 209 8.67 3.73 -0.47
CA PHE A 209 7.89 4.17 -1.62
C PHE A 209 8.44 3.47 -2.87
N GLY A 210 7.58 2.72 -3.55
CA GLY A 210 7.91 1.93 -4.71
C GLY A 210 6.90 2.14 -5.83
N SER A 211 7.41 2.17 -7.05
CA SER A 211 6.60 1.96 -8.23
C SER A 211 7.31 0.90 -9.04
N GLY A 212 6.68 -0.25 -9.28
CA GLY A 212 7.27 -1.32 -10.07
C GLY A 212 7.49 -0.92 -11.53
N ARG A 213 7.73 -1.92 -12.37
CA ARG A 213 8.30 -1.77 -13.72
C ARG A 213 7.58 -0.75 -14.62
N PHE A 214 6.28 -0.55 -14.43
CA PHE A 214 5.43 0.28 -15.28
C PHE A 214 4.93 1.57 -14.61
N GLY A 215 5.32 1.82 -13.36
CA GLY A 215 4.87 2.95 -12.57
C GLY A 215 5.86 4.11 -12.50
N ASN A 216 5.38 5.27 -12.06
CA ASN A 216 6.22 6.41 -11.69
C ASN A 216 5.62 7.04 -10.43
N HIS A 217 6.44 7.51 -9.50
CA HIS A 217 5.92 8.19 -8.33
C HIS A 217 6.59 9.54 -8.06
N GLU A 218 5.83 10.46 -7.49
CA GLU A 218 6.31 11.77 -7.01
C GLU A 218 6.18 11.85 -5.49
N LEU A 219 7.24 12.31 -4.82
CA LEU A 219 7.29 12.50 -3.38
C LEU A 219 7.40 13.99 -3.04
N ASP A 220 6.48 14.53 -2.24
CA ASP A 220 6.54 15.90 -1.73
C ASP A 220 6.68 15.92 -0.20
N PHE A 221 7.83 16.39 0.27
CA PHE A 221 8.15 16.61 1.69
C PHE A 221 8.29 18.09 2.05
N SER A 222 7.99 19.01 1.13
CA SER A 222 8.25 20.46 1.30
C SER A 222 7.45 21.10 2.44
N GLN A 223 6.36 20.46 2.86
CA GLN A 223 5.44 20.93 3.89
C GLN A 223 5.56 20.18 5.23
N ILE A 224 6.65 19.44 5.43
CA ILE A 224 6.96 18.80 6.72
C ILE A 224 7.20 19.86 7.80
N GLY A 225 6.53 19.71 8.94
CA GLY A 225 6.65 20.62 10.07
C GLY A 225 7.86 20.34 10.95
N ASP A 226 8.28 21.34 11.75
CA ASP A 226 9.45 21.24 12.64
C ASP A 226 9.25 20.27 13.81
N GLY A 227 8.02 19.78 14.04
CA GLY A 227 7.71 18.75 15.03
C GLY A 227 7.78 17.32 14.49
N SER A 228 8.24 17.11 13.25
CA SER A 228 8.38 15.78 12.65
C SER A 228 9.63 15.04 13.10
N ALA A 229 9.72 13.75 12.79
CA ALA A 229 10.93 12.98 13.00
C ALA A 229 12.14 13.61 12.29
N SER A 230 13.33 13.46 12.88
CA SER A 230 14.54 14.21 12.46
C SER A 230 15.00 13.89 11.04
N ASP A 231 14.78 12.66 10.60
CA ASP A 231 15.00 12.20 9.23
C ASP A 231 14.11 12.94 8.23
N LEU A 232 12.81 13.10 8.51
CA LEU A 232 11.89 13.86 7.65
C LEU A 232 12.26 15.35 7.57
N ILE A 233 12.69 15.95 8.69
CA ILE A 233 13.18 17.33 8.71
C ILE A 233 14.44 17.47 7.84
N ARG A 234 15.35 16.48 7.92
CA ARG A 234 16.52 16.44 7.05
C ARG A 234 16.09 16.34 5.58
N ILE A 235 15.22 15.41 5.22
CA ILE A 235 14.71 15.24 3.83
C ILE A 235 14.10 16.54 3.31
N ARG A 236 13.20 17.18 4.08
CA ARG A 236 12.61 18.49 3.76
C ARG A 236 13.66 19.56 3.47
N ASN A 237 14.72 19.61 4.28
CA ASN A 237 15.80 20.58 4.14
C ASN A 237 16.82 20.20 3.06
N GLY A 238 16.58 19.12 2.31
CA GLY A 238 17.52 18.58 1.34
C GLY A 238 18.79 18.04 2.01
N GLU A 239 18.65 17.36 3.14
CA GLU A 239 19.72 16.74 3.92
C GLU A 239 19.48 15.23 4.09
N GLY A 240 20.55 14.41 4.17
CA GLY A 240 20.43 12.95 4.22
C GLY A 240 21.05 12.28 2.98
N PRO A 241 20.96 10.95 2.84
CA PRO A 241 21.36 10.26 1.61
C PRO A 241 20.59 10.79 0.37
N LEU A 242 19.46 11.46 0.60
CA LEU A 242 18.66 12.14 -0.42
C LEU A 242 19.09 13.61 -0.72
N LYS A 243 20.18 14.11 -0.10
CA LYS A 243 20.68 15.48 -0.28
C LYS A 243 21.25 15.71 -1.68
N GLY A 244 20.62 16.58 -2.46
CA GLY A 244 21.08 16.89 -3.82
C GLY A 244 20.74 15.79 -4.84
N MET A 245 19.86 14.85 -4.48
CA MET A 245 19.45 13.78 -5.39
C MET A 245 18.51 14.28 -6.47
N PHE A 246 18.80 13.82 -7.69
CA PHE A 246 17.94 13.89 -8.86
C PHE A 246 17.16 12.58 -8.94
N TYR A 247 15.84 12.67 -9.08
CA TYR A 247 15.01 11.50 -9.37
C TYR A 247 15.16 11.13 -10.85
N VAL A 248 15.50 9.88 -11.12
CA VAL A 248 15.57 9.29 -12.46
C VAL A 248 14.42 8.31 -12.60
N PHE A 249 13.61 8.50 -13.64
CA PHE A 249 12.50 7.64 -13.98
C PHE A 249 12.99 6.46 -14.84
N LEU A 250 12.77 5.24 -14.37
CA LEU A 250 12.94 4.01 -15.15
C LEU A 250 11.57 3.61 -15.71
N GLY A 251 11.36 3.87 -17.00
CA GLY A 251 10.24 3.31 -17.72
C GLY A 251 10.74 2.65 -19.00
N GLU A 252 10.58 1.33 -19.11
CA GLU A 252 10.70 0.63 -20.38
C GLU A 252 9.48 0.94 -21.25
N ASN A 253 9.34 2.17 -21.74
CA ASN A 253 8.23 2.48 -22.64
C ASN A 253 8.59 3.56 -23.66
N GLY A 254 8.41 3.25 -24.95
CA GLY A 254 8.51 4.18 -26.07
C GLY A 254 7.47 5.31 -26.09
N ARG A 255 6.78 5.55 -24.96
CA ARG A 255 5.82 6.63 -24.73
C ARG A 255 6.26 7.62 -23.65
N PHE A 256 7.43 7.43 -23.03
CA PHE A 256 7.98 8.43 -22.11
C PHE A 256 8.25 9.72 -22.89
N GLN A 257 7.55 10.82 -22.55
CA GLN A 257 7.76 12.12 -23.18
C GLN A 257 9.04 12.75 -22.62
N LEU A 258 10.19 12.28 -23.12
CA LEU A 258 11.54 12.74 -22.78
C LEU A 258 11.66 14.27 -22.71
N ASP A 259 11.01 14.99 -23.64
CA ASP A 259 11.02 16.45 -23.67
C ASP A 259 10.39 17.10 -22.44
N LYS A 260 9.36 16.47 -21.86
CA LYS A 260 8.69 16.96 -20.65
C LYS A 260 9.56 16.73 -19.42
N ALA A 261 10.23 15.58 -19.32
CA ALA A 261 11.19 15.29 -18.26
C ALA A 261 12.40 16.23 -18.32
N LYS A 262 12.98 16.43 -19.52
CA LYS A 262 14.05 17.41 -19.79
C LYS A 262 13.67 18.81 -19.30
N HIS A 263 12.46 19.26 -19.65
CA HIS A 263 11.97 20.59 -19.26
C HIS A 263 11.85 20.75 -17.73
N ILE A 264 11.32 19.74 -17.04
CA ILE A 264 11.19 19.74 -15.59
C ILE A 264 12.58 19.82 -14.93
N VAL A 265 13.52 18.95 -15.33
CA VAL A 265 14.89 18.93 -14.80
C VAL A 265 15.56 20.31 -14.95
N GLN A 266 15.40 20.95 -16.11
CA GLN A 266 16.00 22.27 -16.37
C GLN A 266 15.33 23.40 -15.56
N VAL A 267 14.00 23.39 -15.40
CA VAL A 267 13.25 24.42 -14.66
C VAL A 267 13.61 24.44 -13.17
N TYR A 268 13.92 23.27 -12.59
CA TYR A 268 14.31 23.14 -11.19
C TYR A 268 15.83 23.26 -10.95
N GLY A 269 16.60 23.75 -11.93
CA GLY A 269 18.03 24.00 -11.79
C GLY A 269 18.89 22.74 -11.84
N GLY A 270 18.34 21.63 -12.33
CA GLY A 270 19.07 20.40 -12.60
C GLY A 270 19.87 20.42 -13.88
N SER A 271 20.87 19.55 -13.97
CA SER A 271 21.65 19.34 -15.19
C SER A 271 21.17 18.08 -15.91
N TRP A 272 20.78 18.24 -17.18
CA TRP A 272 20.47 17.12 -18.07
C TRP A 272 21.70 16.77 -18.92
N LYS A 273 22.03 15.48 -19.03
CA LYS A 273 23.09 14.97 -19.92
C LYS A 273 22.49 13.94 -20.86
N ASP A 274 22.44 14.26 -22.15
CA ASP A 274 22.08 13.29 -23.18
C ASP A 274 23.21 12.26 -23.31
N THR A 275 22.91 10.98 -23.06
CA THR A 275 23.79 9.86 -23.38
C THR A 275 23.54 9.42 -24.82
N ILE A 276 24.53 8.78 -25.45
CA ILE A 276 24.57 8.53 -26.92
C ILE A 276 23.48 7.54 -27.40
N ASN A 277 22.66 7.00 -26.50
CA ASN A 277 21.42 6.31 -26.84
C ASN A 277 20.29 6.88 -26.00
N GLU A 278 19.26 7.43 -26.65
CA GLU A 278 17.96 7.82 -26.05
C GLU A 278 17.20 6.63 -25.41
N GLN A 279 17.86 5.48 -25.26
CA GLN A 279 17.33 4.24 -24.71
C GLN A 279 17.96 3.85 -23.36
N VAL A 280 18.98 4.55 -22.84
CA VAL A 280 19.56 4.12 -21.56
C VAL A 280 20.10 5.28 -20.70
N THR A 281 19.34 5.57 -19.65
CA THR A 281 19.79 6.28 -18.45
C THR A 281 19.58 5.32 -17.28
N HIS A 282 20.64 4.93 -16.58
CA HIS A 282 20.56 3.98 -15.47
C HIS A 282 20.57 4.71 -14.12
N ALA A 283 19.66 4.33 -13.23
CA ALA A 283 19.81 4.43 -11.78
C ALA A 283 19.11 3.19 -11.20
N VAL A 284 19.83 2.38 -10.43
CA VAL A 284 19.33 1.10 -9.91
C VAL A 284 19.04 1.25 -8.42
N LEU A 285 17.78 1.06 -8.04
CA LEU A 285 17.36 0.71 -6.67
C LEU A 285 16.93 -0.76 -6.73
N LEU A 286 17.78 -1.67 -6.24
CA LEU A 286 17.38 -3.05 -5.98
C LEU A 286 16.88 -3.08 -4.53
N GLY A 287 15.60 -3.42 -4.34
CA GLY A 287 15.05 -3.76 -3.04
C GLY A 287 15.59 -5.08 -2.51
N GLU A 288 15.19 -5.45 -1.30
CA GLU A 288 15.54 -6.74 -0.69
C GLU A 288 15.23 -7.90 -1.65
N ALA A 289 16.19 -8.81 -1.80
CA ALA A 289 15.93 -10.12 -2.36
C ALA A 289 14.94 -10.84 -1.44
N SER A 290 13.68 -10.99 -1.89
CA SER A 290 12.79 -11.97 -1.30
C SER A 290 13.28 -13.36 -1.71
N ASP A 291 13.07 -14.38 -0.88
CA ASP A 291 13.45 -15.76 -1.18
C ASP A 291 12.69 -16.38 -2.38
N GLU A 292 11.91 -15.58 -3.11
CA GLU A 292 11.15 -15.91 -4.32
C GLU A 292 11.80 -15.34 -5.60
N TRP A 293 13.07 -14.94 -5.55
CA TRP A 293 13.78 -14.40 -6.71
C TRP A 293 14.21 -15.52 -7.67
N ASP A 294 13.52 -15.61 -8.82
CA ASP A 294 13.86 -16.58 -9.86
C ASP A 294 15.14 -16.15 -10.60
N SER A 295 16.19 -16.96 -10.48
CA SER A 295 17.53 -16.71 -10.99
C SER A 295 17.63 -16.59 -12.53
N GLU A 296 16.53 -16.82 -13.25
CA GLU A 296 16.46 -16.79 -14.71
C GLU A 296 16.18 -15.40 -15.32
N ASP A 297 15.70 -14.42 -14.54
CA ASP A 297 15.44 -13.05 -15.04
C ASP A 297 16.69 -12.16 -15.11
N LEU A 298 17.83 -12.68 -14.66
CA LEU A 298 19.11 -11.98 -14.57
C LEU A 298 19.96 -12.20 -15.82
N VAL A 299 19.44 -11.80 -17.00
CA VAL A 299 20.29 -11.65 -18.19
C VAL A 299 21.09 -10.34 -18.08
N ASN A 300 22.14 -10.44 -17.27
CA ASN A 300 23.44 -9.77 -17.13
C ASN A 300 23.89 -8.57 -18.00
N GLU A 301 23.18 -8.10 -19.04
CA GLU A 301 23.70 -7.00 -19.87
C GLU A 301 23.67 -5.64 -19.16
N ASN A 302 22.64 -5.36 -18.37
CA ASN A 302 22.48 -4.04 -17.74
C ASN A 302 23.44 -3.85 -16.55
N LEU A 303 23.73 -4.93 -15.81
CA LEU A 303 24.71 -4.91 -14.73
C LEU A 303 26.15 -4.82 -15.26
N LEU A 304 26.47 -5.51 -16.37
CA LEU A 304 27.77 -5.37 -17.03
C LEU A 304 27.98 -3.95 -17.58
N LYS A 305 26.95 -3.34 -18.19
CA LYS A 305 27.01 -1.95 -18.66
C LYS A 305 27.21 -0.95 -17.52
N LEU A 306 26.59 -1.17 -16.35
CA LEU A 306 26.80 -0.34 -15.16
C LEU A 306 28.24 -0.42 -14.64
N ARG A 307 28.81 -1.63 -14.64
CA ARG A 307 30.21 -1.85 -14.26
C ARG A 307 31.18 -1.18 -15.24
N ASP A 308 30.96 -1.30 -16.55
CA ASP A 308 31.80 -0.66 -17.56
C ASP A 308 31.79 0.88 -17.41
N LEU A 309 30.64 1.47 -17.08
CA LEU A 309 30.51 2.91 -16.86
C LEU A 309 31.24 3.40 -15.59
N LEU A 310 31.29 2.58 -14.53
CA LEU A 310 32.08 2.85 -13.33
C LEU A 310 33.59 2.79 -13.64
N ASP A 311 34.03 1.79 -14.41
CA ASP A 311 35.43 1.61 -14.82
C ASP A 311 35.92 2.75 -15.74
N GLU A 312 35.00 3.40 -16.46
CA GLU A 312 35.26 4.60 -17.28
C GLU A 312 35.36 5.92 -16.48
N GLY A 313 35.19 5.87 -15.15
CA GLY A 313 35.31 7.03 -14.26
C GLY A 313 34.10 7.96 -14.26
N ASN A 314 32.92 7.45 -14.61
CA ASN A 314 31.67 8.19 -14.44
C ASN A 314 31.26 8.19 -12.96
N ASP A 315 30.74 9.32 -12.49
CA ASP A 315 30.25 9.50 -11.12
C ASP A 315 28.87 8.79 -10.99
N ILE A 316 28.89 7.54 -10.52
CA ILE A 316 27.71 6.69 -10.34
C ILE A 316 27.67 6.28 -8.87
N GLU A 317 26.62 6.69 -8.16
CA GLU A 317 26.40 6.31 -6.76
C GLU A 317 25.41 5.14 -6.71
N LEU A 318 25.88 3.99 -6.24
CA LEU A 318 25.07 2.81 -5.94
C LEU A 318 24.64 2.88 -4.48
N ILE A 319 23.35 3.08 -4.22
CA ILE A 319 22.82 3.09 -2.86
C ILE A 319 22.14 1.75 -2.58
N MET A 320 22.75 0.97 -1.68
CA MET A 320 22.18 -0.24 -1.10
C MET A 320 21.69 0.08 0.31
N ASP A 321 20.41 -0.20 0.61
CA ASP A 321 19.90 0.05 1.96
C ASP A 321 20.20 -1.14 2.89
N ASN A 322 20.64 -0.80 4.10
CA ASN A 322 20.87 -1.67 5.26
C ASN A 322 21.76 -2.91 5.09
N GLU A 323 23.03 -2.72 4.73
CA GLU A 323 24.15 -3.34 5.46
C GLU A 323 25.45 -2.60 5.13
N ALA A 324 26.30 -2.38 6.13
CA ALA A 324 27.66 -1.95 5.89
C ALA A 324 28.40 -3.08 5.17
N VAL A 325 28.47 -3.04 3.84
CA VAL A 325 29.39 -3.90 3.10
C VAL A 325 30.80 -3.35 3.33
N GLU A 326 31.47 -3.87 4.36
CA GLU A 326 32.92 -3.81 4.44
C GLU A 326 33.49 -4.49 3.19
N HIS A 327 34.14 -3.68 2.34
CA HIS A 327 35.10 -4.07 1.30
C HIS A 327 34.62 -4.96 0.13
N PHE A 328 34.60 -4.34 -1.05
CA PHE A 328 34.40 -4.95 -2.37
C PHE A 328 35.60 -5.77 -2.91
N GLU A 329 36.59 -6.14 -2.08
CA GLU A 329 37.83 -6.79 -2.55
C GLU A 329 37.76 -8.32 -2.69
N ASP A 330 36.66 -8.98 -2.28
CA ASP A 330 36.61 -10.46 -2.19
C ASP A 330 35.67 -11.16 -3.19
N TRP A 331 35.43 -10.57 -4.37
CA TRP A 331 34.70 -11.23 -5.46
C TRP A 331 35.60 -11.27 -6.71
N TYR A 332 36.18 -12.45 -6.94
CA TYR A 332 37.19 -12.78 -7.96
C TYR A 332 36.89 -12.33 -9.40
#